data_AF-A0A946KAS7-F1
#
_entry.id   AF-A0A946KAS7-F1
#
_cell.length_a   1.000
_cell.length_b   1.000
_cell.length_c   1.000
_cell.angle_alpha   90.00
_cell.angle_beta   90.00
_cell.angle_gamma   90.00
#
_symmetry.space_group_name_H-M   'P 1'
#
loop_
_entity.id
_entity.type
_entity.pdbx_description
1 polymer ?
#
loop_
_entity_poly.entity_id
_entity_poly.type
_entity_poly.pdbx_seq_one_letter_code
_entity_poly.pdbx_strand_id
1 'polypeptide(L)'
;LTESQYHDKRFWKRTDEATSRYDLAIEIPEKRRIITIHGSADSVVPYYGGRGPGGIHLSAQATAYAWATAQGYRGTQKTDTAGKPCGVRLLMYDYPQSGVTHIKVIDGGHGLGPAAASLKPLLIKMLGWSGNS
;
A
#
# COMPACT_ATOMS: atom_id res chain seq x y z
N LEU A 1 -6.40 2.58 -1.48
CA LEU A 1 -6.96 3.11 -2.73
C LEU A 1 -8.42 2.70 -2.79
N THR A 2 -9.29 3.58 -3.26
CA THR A 2 -10.67 3.21 -3.58
C THR A 2 -10.80 2.75 -5.02
N GLU A 3 -11.87 2.02 -5.34
CA GLU A 3 -12.20 1.61 -6.71
C GLU A 3 -12.35 2.81 -7.65
N SER A 4 -12.84 3.95 -7.16
CA SER A 4 -12.89 5.19 -7.97
C SER A 4 -11.50 5.74 -8.30
N GLN A 5 -10.50 5.52 -7.44
CA GLN A 5 -9.13 5.99 -7.67
C GLN A 5 -8.33 5.04 -8.56
N TYR A 6 -8.72 3.76 -8.60
CA TYR A 6 -8.07 2.76 -9.42
C TYR A 6 -9.08 1.75 -9.94
N HIS A 7 -9.38 1.87 -11.23
CA HIS A 7 -10.22 0.96 -12.00
C HIS A 7 -9.69 0.85 -13.43
N ASP A 8 -10.13 -0.17 -14.17
CA ASP A 8 -9.68 -0.43 -15.55
C ASP A 8 -8.15 -0.53 -15.67
N LYS A 9 -7.49 -0.98 -14.60
CA LYS A 9 -6.04 -1.07 -14.46
C LYS A 9 -5.31 0.27 -14.63
N ARG A 10 -6.00 1.40 -14.38
CA ARG A 10 -5.46 2.76 -14.48
C ARG A 10 -5.71 3.51 -13.18
N PHE A 11 -4.82 4.47 -12.91
CA PHE A 11 -5.05 5.45 -11.85
C PHE A 11 -5.91 6.58 -12.40
N TRP A 12 -6.79 7.10 -11.56
CA TRP A 12 -7.67 8.20 -11.88
C TRP A 12 -7.52 9.30 -10.84
N LYS A 13 -7.54 10.55 -11.29
CA LYS A 13 -7.55 11.74 -10.46
C LYS A 13 -8.80 12.57 -10.72
N ARG A 14 -9.04 13.54 -9.84
CA ARG A 14 -10.11 14.52 -10.00
C ARG A 14 -9.66 15.58 -11.01
N THR A 15 -10.54 15.95 -11.93
CA THR A 15 -10.39 17.21 -12.69
C THR A 15 -10.80 18.41 -11.82
N ASP A 16 -11.81 18.22 -10.98
CA ASP A 16 -12.32 19.20 -10.02
C ASP A 16 -12.21 18.67 -8.59
N GLU A 17 -11.28 19.25 -7.82
CA GLU A 17 -10.99 18.88 -6.44
C GLU A 17 -12.16 19.18 -5.47
N ALA A 18 -13.12 20.03 -5.86
CA ALA A 18 -14.34 20.27 -5.08
C ALA A 18 -15.32 19.09 -5.11
N THR A 19 -15.15 18.16 -6.06
CA THR A 19 -16.00 16.98 -6.19
C THR A 19 -15.30 15.73 -5.66
N SER A 20 -16.06 14.65 -5.44
CA SER A 20 -15.48 13.31 -5.19
C SER A 20 -15.31 12.47 -6.47
N ARG A 21 -15.40 13.09 -7.65
CA ARG A 21 -15.40 12.38 -8.93
C ARG A 21 -13.98 12.22 -9.46
N TYR A 22 -13.53 10.97 -9.57
CA TYR A 22 -12.27 10.60 -10.20
C TYR A 22 -12.55 10.28 -11.68
N ASP A 23 -12.23 11.21 -12.57
CA ASP A 23 -12.69 11.23 -13.97
C ASP A 23 -11.58 11.43 -15.00
N LEU A 24 -10.35 11.68 -14.56
CA LEU A 24 -9.20 11.80 -15.43
C LEU A 24 -8.19 10.68 -15.17
N ALA A 25 -8.07 9.77 -16.13
CA ALA A 25 -7.04 8.74 -16.12
C ALA A 25 -5.66 9.37 -16.20
N ILE A 26 -4.71 8.83 -15.44
CA ILE A 26 -3.31 9.28 -15.44
C ILE A 26 -2.34 8.12 -15.62
N GLU A 27 -1.22 8.44 -16.26
CA GLU A 27 -0.03 7.61 -16.22
C GLU A 27 0.89 8.09 -15.10
N ILE A 28 1.55 7.15 -14.43
CA ILE A 28 2.51 7.49 -13.37
C ILE A 28 3.86 7.74 -14.05
N PRO A 29 4.34 9.00 -14.13
CA PRO A 29 5.42 9.38 -15.03
C PRO A 29 6.80 8.88 -14.56
N GLU A 30 6.94 8.62 -13.26
CA GLU A 30 8.23 8.32 -12.64
C GLU A 30 8.14 7.19 -11.63
N LYS A 31 9.19 6.36 -11.57
CA LYS A 31 9.34 5.37 -10.52
C LYS A 31 9.74 6.05 -9.21
N ARG A 32 9.16 5.58 -8.11
CA ARG A 32 9.44 6.03 -6.74
C ARG A 32 9.47 4.85 -5.80
N ARG A 33 10.29 4.92 -4.75
CA ARG A 33 10.20 3.93 -3.66
C ARG A 33 8.88 4.16 -2.90
N ILE A 34 7.97 3.19 -2.96
CA ILE A 34 6.67 3.25 -2.28
C ILE A 34 6.64 2.16 -1.23
N ILE A 35 6.35 2.54 0.01
CA ILE A 35 6.06 1.60 1.09
C ILE A 35 4.62 1.82 1.51
N THR A 36 3.81 0.77 1.46
CA THR A 36 2.46 0.77 2.03
C THR A 36 2.46 -0.06 3.31
N ILE A 37 1.75 0.40 4.34
CA ILE A 37 1.68 -0.28 5.64
C ILE A 37 0.21 -0.35 6.02
N HIS A 38 -0.28 -1.54 6.35
CA HIS A 38 -1.69 -1.73 6.63
C HIS A 38 -1.91 -2.80 7.70
N GLY A 39 -2.80 -2.51 8.65
CA GLY A 39 -3.22 -3.44 9.68
C GLY A 39 -4.21 -4.48 9.14
N SER A 40 -4.00 -5.77 9.42
CA SER A 40 -4.88 -6.83 8.92
C SER A 40 -6.25 -6.89 9.61
N ALA A 41 -6.40 -6.20 10.74
CA ALA A 41 -7.64 -6.03 11.49
C ALA A 41 -8.14 -4.57 11.44
N ASP A 42 -7.65 -3.74 10.52
CA ASP A 42 -8.17 -2.39 10.30
C ASP A 42 -9.65 -2.46 9.87
N SER A 43 -10.55 -1.95 10.70
CA SER A 43 -11.99 -1.90 10.44
C SER A 43 -12.45 -0.56 9.85
N VAL A 44 -11.57 0.44 9.78
CA VAL A 44 -11.84 1.76 9.20
C VAL A 44 -11.52 1.74 7.71
N VAL A 45 -10.33 1.26 7.35
CA VAL A 45 -9.92 1.00 5.96
C VAL A 45 -9.61 -0.48 5.84
N PRO A 46 -10.61 -1.32 5.48
CA PRO A 46 -10.48 -2.77 5.53
C PRO A 46 -9.29 -3.32 4.74
N TYR A 47 -8.46 -4.13 5.40
CA TYR A 47 -7.27 -4.75 4.78
C TYR A 47 -7.61 -5.54 3.52
N TYR A 48 -8.70 -6.31 3.57
CA TYR A 48 -9.16 -7.15 2.45
C TYR A 48 -10.02 -6.37 1.44
N GLY A 49 -10.13 -5.06 1.58
CA GLY A 49 -11.02 -4.21 0.79
C GLY A 49 -12.45 -4.21 1.33
N GLY A 50 -13.28 -3.34 0.77
CA GLY A 50 -14.66 -3.13 1.20
C GLY A 50 -14.97 -1.69 1.55
N ARG A 51 -16.18 -1.45 2.05
CA ARG A 51 -16.67 -0.09 2.36
C ARG A 51 -15.88 0.52 3.51
N GLY A 52 -15.40 1.74 3.30
CA GLY A 52 -14.80 2.59 4.32
C GLY A 52 -14.96 4.08 3.98
N PRO A 53 -14.27 4.98 4.67
CA PRO A 53 -14.25 6.39 4.34
C PRO A 53 -13.81 6.62 2.88
N GLY A 54 -14.55 7.44 2.15
CA GLY A 54 -14.23 7.78 0.75
C GLY A 54 -14.65 6.73 -0.30
N GLY A 55 -15.27 5.61 0.08
CA GLY A 55 -15.88 4.67 -0.87
C GLY A 55 -15.57 3.20 -0.61
N ILE A 56 -15.57 2.40 -1.68
CA ILE A 56 -15.16 1.00 -1.66
C ILE A 56 -13.64 0.95 -1.85
N HIS A 57 -12.92 0.39 -0.88
CA HIS A 57 -11.47 0.22 -0.92
C HIS A 57 -11.09 -1.08 -1.61
N LEU A 58 -10.01 -1.02 -2.39
CA LEU A 58 -9.27 -2.21 -2.78
C LEU A 58 -8.60 -2.83 -1.54
N SER A 59 -8.29 -4.13 -1.60
CA SER A 59 -7.43 -4.72 -0.58
C SER A 59 -6.06 -4.04 -0.56
N ALA A 60 -5.39 -4.08 0.59
CA ALA A 60 -4.05 -3.51 0.76
C ALA A 60 -3.04 -4.16 -0.21
N GLN A 61 -3.15 -5.47 -0.44
CA GLN A 61 -2.31 -6.18 -1.41
C GLN A 61 -2.61 -5.77 -2.86
N ALA A 62 -3.89 -5.58 -3.22
CA ALA A 62 -4.27 -5.09 -4.54
C ALA A 62 -3.79 -3.65 -4.75
N THR A 63 -3.86 -2.79 -3.73
CA THR A 63 -3.31 -1.43 -3.76
C THR A 63 -1.80 -1.45 -4.03
N ALA A 64 -1.05 -2.30 -3.34
CA ALA A 64 0.39 -2.43 -3.56
C ALA A 64 0.72 -2.97 -4.96
N TYR A 65 -0.05 -3.96 -5.43
CA TYR A 65 0.11 -4.51 -6.77
C TYR A 65 -0.20 -3.49 -7.87
N ALA A 66 -1.25 -2.67 -7.71
CA ALA A 66 -1.58 -1.58 -8.63
C ALA A 66 -0.41 -0.60 -8.79
N TRP A 67 0.20 -0.16 -7.68
CA TRP A 67 1.40 0.67 -7.71
C TRP A 67 2.59 -0.04 -8.36
N ALA A 68 2.79 -1.33 -8.05
CA ALA A 68 3.87 -2.11 -8.62
C ALA A 68 3.76 -2.20 -10.15
N THR A 69 2.57 -2.52 -10.67
CA THR A 69 2.30 -2.61 -12.11
C THR A 69 2.49 -1.28 -12.82
N ALA A 70 1.98 -0.18 -12.23
CA ALA A 70 2.18 1.17 -12.77
C ALA A 70 3.66 1.57 -12.83
N GLN A 71 4.48 1.06 -11.90
CA GLN A 71 5.94 1.25 -11.89
C GLN A 71 6.71 0.17 -12.67
N GLY A 72 6.05 -0.59 -13.55
CA GLY A 72 6.71 -1.51 -14.47
C GLY A 72 6.80 -2.96 -14.01
N TYR A 73 6.20 -3.34 -12.88
CA TYR A 73 6.10 -4.76 -12.51
C TYR A 73 5.22 -5.52 -13.52
N ARG A 74 5.65 -6.72 -13.91
CA ARG A 74 4.95 -7.59 -14.88
C ARG A 74 4.65 -8.99 -14.33
N GLY A 75 5.06 -9.27 -13.10
CA GLY A 75 4.73 -10.54 -12.43
C GLY A 75 3.30 -10.52 -11.89
N THR A 76 2.90 -11.62 -11.26
CA THR A 76 1.57 -11.76 -10.65
C THR A 76 1.50 -11.07 -9.29
N GLN A 77 0.29 -10.68 -8.89
CA GLN A 77 0.05 -10.23 -7.52
C GLN A 77 0.49 -11.32 -6.53
N LYS A 78 1.14 -10.89 -5.45
CA LYS A 78 1.50 -11.81 -4.36
C LYS A 78 0.26 -12.22 -3.58
N THR A 79 0.18 -13.50 -3.23
CA THR A 79 -0.85 -14.03 -2.32
C THR A 79 -0.60 -13.54 -0.90
N ASP A 80 -1.62 -13.56 -0.04
CA ASP A 80 -1.47 -13.25 1.40
C ASP A 80 -0.52 -14.21 2.11
N THR A 81 -0.43 -15.45 1.65
CA THR A 81 0.51 -16.46 2.19
C THR A 81 1.97 -16.25 1.76
N ALA A 82 2.24 -15.39 0.77
CA ALA A 82 3.59 -15.14 0.27
C ALA A 82 4.39 -14.12 1.12
N GLY A 83 3.80 -13.60 2.20
CA GLY A 83 4.41 -12.62 3.08
C GLY A 83 5.64 -13.18 3.78
N LYS A 84 6.75 -12.42 3.78
CA LYS A 84 7.98 -12.80 4.48
C LYS A 84 8.06 -12.08 5.83
N PRO A 85 8.36 -12.76 6.94
CA PRO A 85 8.57 -12.09 8.22
C PRO A 85 9.65 -11.01 8.13
N CYS A 86 9.34 -9.81 8.61
CA CYS A 86 10.26 -8.67 8.61
C CYS A 86 10.35 -7.95 9.97
N GLY A 87 9.73 -8.52 11.01
CA GLY A 87 9.68 -8.00 12.37
C GLY A 87 8.59 -8.71 13.18
N VAL A 88 8.43 -8.32 14.44
CA VAL A 88 7.39 -8.88 15.31
C VAL A 88 6.01 -8.53 14.73
N ARG A 89 5.26 -9.56 14.34
CA ARG A 89 3.92 -9.42 13.74
C ARG A 89 3.90 -8.60 12.44
N LEU A 90 5.00 -8.60 11.69
CA LEU A 90 5.11 -7.93 10.40
C LEU A 90 5.41 -8.91 9.27
N LEU A 91 4.67 -8.81 8.18
CA LEU A 91 4.95 -9.52 6.92
C LEU A 91 5.21 -8.52 5.80
N MET A 92 6.25 -8.79 5.00
CA MET A 92 6.70 -7.98 3.88
C MET A 92 6.40 -8.66 2.54
N TYR A 93 5.98 -7.84 1.58
CA TYR A 93 5.64 -8.22 0.21
C TYR A 93 6.35 -7.27 -0.76
N ASP A 94 7.55 -7.65 -1.21
CA ASP A 94 8.38 -6.80 -2.08
C ASP A 94 8.16 -7.06 -3.57
N TYR A 95 7.96 -6.00 -4.34
CA TYR A 95 7.96 -5.99 -5.80
C TYR A 95 9.26 -5.32 -6.29
N PRO A 96 10.35 -6.09 -6.50
CA PRO A 96 11.70 -5.53 -6.61
C PRO A 96 11.92 -4.63 -7.83
N GLN A 97 11.34 -5.00 -8.99
CA GLN A 97 11.49 -4.25 -10.25
C GLN A 97 10.74 -2.91 -10.26
N SER A 98 9.79 -2.74 -9.33
CA SER A 98 8.96 -1.55 -9.21
C SER A 98 9.28 -0.70 -7.99
N GLY A 99 10.17 -1.13 -7.09
CA GLY A 99 10.48 -0.39 -5.86
C GLY A 99 9.28 -0.22 -4.91
N VAL A 100 8.28 -1.11 -5.01
CA VAL A 100 7.08 -1.10 -4.16
C VAL A 100 7.17 -2.21 -3.13
N THR A 101 6.99 -1.86 -1.86
CA THR A 101 6.90 -2.82 -0.75
C THR A 101 5.58 -2.62 -0.03
N HIS A 102 4.90 -3.72 0.27
CA HIS A 102 3.77 -3.72 1.21
C HIS A 102 4.16 -4.41 2.52
N ILE A 103 3.78 -3.80 3.63
CA ILE A 103 3.95 -4.35 4.97
C ILE A 103 2.56 -4.56 5.59
N LYS A 104 2.27 -5.82 5.90
CA LYS A 104 1.09 -6.22 6.68
C LYS A 104 1.46 -6.22 8.17
N VAL A 105 0.68 -5.52 8.98
CA VAL A 105 0.73 -5.61 10.43
C VAL A 105 -0.30 -6.64 10.87
N ILE A 106 0.16 -7.80 11.35
CA ILE A 106 -0.72 -8.90 11.79
C ILE A 106 -1.53 -8.45 13.01
N ASP A 107 -2.84 -8.65 12.94
CA ASP A 107 -3.91 -8.15 13.83
C ASP A 107 -3.79 -6.66 14.22
N GLY A 108 -3.12 -5.86 13.40
CA GLY A 108 -3.07 -4.42 13.56
C GLY A 108 -4.40 -3.78 13.14
N GLY A 109 -4.89 -2.81 13.92
CA GLY A 109 -6.04 -1.98 13.56
C GLY A 109 -5.68 -0.78 12.69
N HIS A 110 -6.54 0.24 12.68
CA HIS A 110 -6.26 1.51 12.01
C HIS A 110 -5.10 2.27 12.69
N GLY A 111 -4.14 2.76 11.90
CA GLY A 111 -2.91 3.37 12.41
C GLY A 111 -1.81 2.35 12.74
N LEU A 112 -0.74 2.81 13.40
CA LEU A 112 0.43 1.94 13.67
C LEU A 112 0.38 1.23 15.03
N GLY A 113 -0.27 1.82 16.04
CA GLY A 113 -0.44 1.22 17.37
C GLY A 113 0.86 0.62 17.94
N PRO A 114 0.80 -0.57 18.58
CA PRO A 114 1.97 -1.26 19.11
C PRO A 114 3.02 -1.65 18.05
N ALA A 115 2.62 -1.81 16.78
CA ALA A 115 3.54 -2.18 15.71
C ALA A 115 4.54 -1.07 15.36
N ALA A 116 4.30 0.19 15.78
CA ALA A 116 5.21 1.30 15.55
C ALA A 116 6.64 1.01 16.04
N ALA A 117 6.79 0.29 17.17
CA ALA A 117 8.10 -0.05 17.73
C ALA A 117 8.92 -0.99 16.82
N SER A 118 8.25 -1.92 16.12
CA SER A 118 8.91 -2.80 15.14
C SER A 118 9.05 -2.15 13.76
N LEU A 119 8.09 -1.30 13.36
CA LEU A 119 8.10 -0.64 12.06
C LEU A 119 9.16 0.45 11.94
N LYS A 120 9.35 1.28 12.97
CA LYS A 120 10.29 2.42 12.92
C LYS A 120 11.72 2.00 12.54
N PRO A 121 12.38 1.04 13.22
CA PRO A 121 13.73 0.62 12.84
C PRO A 121 13.78 -0.05 11.45
N LEU A 122 12.73 -0.79 11.07
CA LEU A 122 12.62 -1.38 9.74
C LEU A 122 12.56 -0.30 8.65
N LEU A 123 11.74 0.74 8.83
CA LEU A 123 11.62 1.84 7.87
C LEU A 123 12.91 2.64 7.75
N ILE A 124 13.59 2.93 8.87
CA ILE A 124 14.91 3.59 8.87
C ILE A 124 15.89 2.79 8.00
N LYS A 125 15.99 1.47 8.21
CA LYS A 125 16.84 0.58 7.42
C LYS A 125 16.44 0.56 5.93
N MET A 126 15.15 0.47 5.62
CA MET A 126 14.65 0.41 4.23
C MET A 126 14.83 1.72 3.47
N LEU A 127 14.73 2.86 4.17
CA LEU A 127 14.88 4.19 3.58
C LEU A 127 16.34 4.65 3.54
N GLY A 128 17.26 3.88 4.14
CA GLY A 128 18.66 4.26 4.23
C GLY A 128 18.88 5.51 5.07
N TRP A 129 17.98 5.81 6.00
CA TRP A 129 18.18 6.91 6.94
C TRP A 129 19.25 6.49 7.94
N SER A 130 20.43 7.09 7.85
CA SER A 130 21.36 7.11 8.98
C SER A 130 20.74 8.01 10.04
N GLY A 131 20.03 7.43 11.01
CA GLY A 131 19.67 8.18 12.21
C GLY A 131 20.97 8.69 12.82
N ASN A 132 21.09 10.00 13.04
CA ASN A 132 22.08 10.50 13.99
C ASN A 132 21.75 9.85 15.33
N SER A 133 22.56 8.86 15.70
CA SER A 133 22.66 8.26 17.01
C SER A 133 23.12 9.29 18.04
#